data_AF-A0A7V9BLF9-F1
#
_entry.id   AF-A0A7V9BLF9-F1
#
_cell.length_a   1.000
_cell.length_b   1.000
_cell.length_c   1.000
_cell.angle_alpha   90.00
_cell.angle_beta   90.00
_cell.angle_gamma   90.00
#
_symmetry.space_group_name_H-M   'P 1'
#
loop_
_entity.id
_entity.type
_entity.pdbx_description
1 polymer ?
#
loop_
_entity_poly.entity_id
_entity_poly.type
_entity_poly.pdbx_seq_one_letter_code
_entity_poly.pdbx_strand_id
1 'polypeptide(L)'
;MKDIFAAEAASHTPARQPGQSQWKLFRSGREPIQALLVQLDEGAELHLVVGTHVRKRLNFPGTTAAQYVAKLRMRLELRGFEDRRQPKRVPSEACLVGSADTGET
;
A
#
# COMPACT_ATOMS: atom_id res chain seq x y z
N MET A 1 -57.86 -11.45 -9.97
CA MET A 1 -57.32 -10.13 -9.62
C MET A 1 -56.38 -10.34 -8.45
N LYS A 2 -55.11 -9.92 -8.61
CA LYS A 2 -54.04 -9.79 -7.60
C LYS A 2 -53.65 -11.08 -6.88
N ASP A 3 -52.41 -11.54 -7.09
CA ASP A 3 -51.34 -11.19 -6.16
C ASP A 3 -50.00 -11.29 -6.87
N ILE A 4 -49.27 -10.19 -6.77
CA ILE A 4 -48.14 -9.81 -7.58
C ILE A 4 -46.99 -9.59 -6.58
N PHE A 5 -45.87 -10.27 -6.84
CA PHE A 5 -44.55 -10.07 -6.24
C PHE A 5 -44.43 -10.25 -4.72
N ALA A 6 -44.16 -11.49 -4.28
CA ALA A 6 -43.18 -11.70 -3.23
C ALA A 6 -41.79 -11.43 -3.83
N ALA A 7 -41.43 -10.15 -3.95
CA ALA A 7 -40.04 -9.77 -4.17
C ALA A 7 -39.29 -10.08 -2.87
N GLU A 8 -38.78 -11.30 -2.79
CA GLU A 8 -37.82 -11.72 -1.79
C GLU A 8 -36.59 -10.82 -2.00
N ALA A 9 -36.54 -9.73 -1.25
CA ALA A 9 -35.37 -8.87 -1.17
C ALA A 9 -34.28 -9.72 -0.50
N ALA A 10 -33.56 -10.48 -1.33
CA ALA A 10 -32.32 -11.10 -0.94
C ALA A 10 -31.51 -9.99 -0.26
N SER A 11 -31.34 -10.12 1.06
CA SER A 11 -30.45 -9.28 1.83
C SER A 11 -29.06 -9.58 1.29
N HIS A 12 -28.68 -8.85 0.24
CA HIS A 12 -27.38 -8.91 -0.38
C HIS A 12 -26.44 -8.34 0.67
N THR A 13 -26.03 -9.16 1.63
CA THR A 13 -24.92 -8.84 2.51
C THR A 13 -23.74 -8.79 1.57
N PRO A 14 -23.21 -7.59 1.23
CA PRO A 14 -22.19 -7.53 0.22
C PRO A 14 -20.99 -8.32 0.71
N ALA A 15 -20.57 -9.27 -0.12
CA ALA A 15 -19.43 -10.10 0.20
C ALA A 15 -18.20 -9.19 0.23
N ARG A 16 -17.79 -8.81 1.44
CA ARG A 16 -16.56 -8.06 1.70
C ARG A 16 -15.41 -8.76 0.98
N GLN A 17 -14.90 -8.14 -0.09
CA GLN A 17 -13.83 -8.75 -0.87
C GLN A 17 -12.56 -8.86 0.00
N PRO A 18 -11.75 -9.91 -0.19
CA PRO A 18 -10.48 -10.04 0.51
C PRO A 18 -9.61 -8.81 0.20
N GLY A 19 -9.00 -8.24 1.24
CA GLY A 19 -8.19 -7.02 1.10
C GLY A 19 -6.99 -7.25 0.18
N GLN A 20 -6.87 -6.43 -0.86
CA GLN A 20 -5.74 -6.47 -1.78
C GLN A 20 -4.55 -5.75 -1.16
N SER A 21 -3.43 -6.46 -1.03
CA SER A 21 -2.17 -5.88 -0.55
C SER A 21 -1.62 -4.86 -1.53
N GLN A 22 -1.49 -3.62 -1.09
CA GLN A 22 -0.93 -2.52 -1.90
C GLN A 22 0.59 -2.46 -1.80
N TRP A 23 1.13 -2.62 -0.58
CA TRP A 23 2.57 -2.70 -0.32
C TRP A 23 2.84 -3.35 1.03
N LYS A 24 4.07 -3.83 1.22
CA LYS A 24 4.59 -4.33 2.50
C LYS A 24 6.02 -3.82 2.67
N LEU A 25 6.22 -2.97 3.68
CA LEU A 25 7.50 -2.33 3.95
C LEU A 25 8.18 -2.94 5.18
N PHE A 26 9.50 -2.94 5.16
CA PHE A 26 10.36 -3.58 6.14
C PHE A 26 11.39 -2.59 6.67
N ARG A 27 11.79 -2.74 7.93
CA ARG A 27 12.91 -2.00 8.52
C ARG A 27 13.63 -2.92 9.51
N SER A 28 14.97 -2.85 9.55
CA SER A 28 15.75 -3.67 10.48
C SER A 28 15.31 -3.42 11.93
N GLY A 29 15.13 -4.50 12.70
CA GLY A 29 14.69 -4.45 14.10
C GLY A 29 13.25 -3.98 14.31
N ARG A 30 12.41 -3.92 13.27
CA ARG A 30 10.99 -3.55 13.37
C ARG A 30 10.11 -4.57 12.65
N GLU A 31 8.89 -4.73 13.15
CA GLU A 31 7.88 -5.54 12.46
C GLU A 31 7.51 -4.92 11.10
N PRO A 32 7.26 -5.75 10.07
CA PRO A 32 6.86 -5.26 8.76
C PRO A 32 5.49 -4.60 8.83
N ILE A 33 5.32 -3.52 8.06
CA ILE A 33 4.06 -2.79 7.94
C ILE A 33 3.47 -3.08 6.57
N GLN A 34 2.23 -3.55 6.53
CA GLN A 34 1.51 -3.87 5.30
C GLN A 34 0.24 -3.02 5.20
N ALA A 35 0.01 -2.47 4.02
CA ALA A 35 -1.24 -1.81 3.67
C ALA A 35 -2.12 -2.75 2.85
N LEU A 36 -3.29 -3.10 3.38
CA LEU A 36 -4.32 -3.85 2.67
C LEU A 36 -5.47 -2.91 2.35
N LEU A 37 -5.88 -2.87 1.08
CA LEU A 37 -7.05 -2.12 0.64
C LEU A 37 -8.21 -3.09 0.43
N VAL A 38 -9.29 -2.89 1.17
CA VAL A 38 -10.54 -3.65 1.06
C VAL A 38 -11.54 -2.78 0.31
N GLN A 39 -12.04 -3.26 -0.83
CA GLN A 39 -13.11 -2.57 -1.55
C GLN A 39 -14.46 -2.89 -0.89
N LEU A 40 -15.28 -1.85 -0.75
CA LEU A 40 -16.65 -1.89 -0.23
C LEU A 40 -17.58 -1.31 -1.30
N ASP A 41 -18.88 -1.53 -1.15
CA ASP A 41 -19.87 -1.04 -2.13
C ASP A 41 -19.85 0.49 -2.28
N GLU A 42 -19.66 1.22 -1.18
CA GLU A 42 -19.69 2.68 -1.14
C GLU A 42 -18.31 3.32 -0.92
N GLY A 43 -17.22 2.55 -1.07
CA GLY A 43 -15.87 3.09 -0.91
C GLY A 43 -14.80 2.04 -0.64
N ALA A 44 -13.84 2.37 0.22
CA ALA A 44 -12.74 1.48 0.56
C ALA A 44 -12.31 1.59 2.02
N GLU A 45 -11.78 0.50 2.55
CA GLU A 45 -11.09 0.48 3.84
C GLU A 45 -9.61 0.18 3.66
N LEU A 46 -8.77 1.00 4.30
CA LEU A 46 -7.34 0.72 4.44
C LEU A 46 -7.08 0.07 5.79
N HIS A 47 -6.52 -1.13 5.77
CA HIS A 47 -6.05 -1.83 6.96
C HIS A 47 -4.52 -1.75 7.01
N LEU A 48 -4.00 -1.18 8.09
CA LEU A 48 -2.57 -1.20 8.40
C LEU A 48 -2.28 -2.37 9.32
N VAL A 49 -1.58 -3.35 8.79
CA VAL A 49 -1.16 -4.56 9.49
C VAL A 49 0.30 -4.41 9.89
N VAL A 50 0.59 -4.68 11.16
CA VAL A 50 1.97 -4.76 11.67
C VAL A 50 2.16 -6.16 12.21
N GLY A 51 3.14 -6.88 11.64
CA GLY A 51 3.28 -8.32 11.91
C GLY A 51 2.03 -9.09 11.45
N THR A 52 1.32 -9.69 12.41
CA THR A 52 0.07 -10.45 12.20
C THR A 52 -1.18 -9.68 12.62
N HIS A 53 -1.04 -8.44 13.12
CA HIS A 53 -2.14 -7.72 13.75
C HIS A 53 -2.56 -6.50 12.93
N VAL A 54 -3.88 -6.33 12.73
CA VAL A 54 -4.43 -5.08 12.20
C VAL A 54 -4.33 -4.01 13.29
N ARG A 55 -3.44 -3.03 13.11
CA ARG A 55 -3.21 -1.94 14.05
C ARG A 55 -4.16 -0.76 13.83
N LYS A 56 -4.53 -0.51 12.58
CA LYS A 56 -5.39 0.62 12.22
C LYS A 56 -6.29 0.27 11.05
N ARG A 57 -7.54 0.73 11.12
CA ARG A 57 -8.49 0.70 10.02
C ARG A 57 -8.91 2.14 9.73
N LEU A 58 -8.91 2.50 8.45
CA LEU A 58 -9.33 3.81 7.97
C LEU A 58 -10.38 3.57 6.90
N ASN A 59 -11.56 4.14 7.09
CA ASN A 59 -12.63 4.12 6.10
C ASN A 59 -12.51 5.35 5.21
N PHE A 60 -12.64 5.14 3.90
CA PHE A 60 -12.62 6.16 2.88
C PHE A 60 -13.88 6.02 2.03
N PRO A 61 -14.90 6.88 2.23
CA PRO A 61 -16.00 6.97 1.28
C PRO A 61 -15.45 7.53 -0.05
N GLY A 62 -15.60 6.77 -1.15
CA GLY A 62 -15.15 7.16 -2.49
C GLY A 62 -13.66 6.92 -2.82
N THR A 63 -13.08 7.76 -3.68
CA THR A 63 -11.83 7.48 -4.44
C THR A 63 -10.51 7.89 -3.75
N THR A 64 -10.55 8.37 -2.50
CA THR A 64 -9.39 8.99 -1.84
C THR A 64 -8.38 8.00 -1.25
N ALA A 65 -8.76 6.74 -1.09
CA ALA A 65 -7.94 5.73 -0.41
C ALA A 65 -6.58 5.50 -1.11
N ALA A 66 -6.56 5.42 -2.45
CA ALA A 66 -5.33 5.16 -3.21
C ALA A 66 -4.27 6.26 -3.03
N GLN A 67 -4.69 7.53 -3.08
CA GLN A 67 -3.79 8.66 -2.85
C GLN A 67 -3.24 8.67 -1.42
N TYR A 68 -4.09 8.35 -0.45
CA TYR A 68 -3.66 8.26 0.95
C TYR A 68 -2.64 7.14 1.14
N VAL A 69 -2.88 5.97 0.54
CA VAL A 69 -1.96 4.81 0.57
C VAL A 69 -0.60 5.17 -0.02
N ALA A 70 -0.55 5.89 -1.15
CA ALA A 70 0.69 6.35 -1.77
C ALA A 70 1.44 7.35 -0.87
N LYS A 71 0.75 8.37 -0.33
CA LYS A 71 1.34 9.34 0.61
C LYS A 71 1.84 8.69 1.90
N LEU A 72 1.13 7.69 2.41
CA LEU A 72 1.55 6.93 3.59
C LEU A 72 2.82 6.13 3.30
N ARG A 73 2.90 5.48 2.13
CA ARG A 73 4.11 4.77 1.69
C ARG A 73 5.33 5.71 1.69
N MET A 74 5.24 6.85 1.01
CA MET A 74 6.35 7.82 0.94
C MET A 74 6.80 8.26 2.34
N ARG A 75 5.86 8.52 3.27
CA ARG A 75 6.21 8.91 4.66
C ARG A 75 6.92 7.80 5.43
N LEU A 76 6.59 6.53 5.17
CA LEU A 76 7.27 5.41 5.80
C LEU A 76 8.65 5.16 5.18
N GLU A 77 8.78 5.35 3.87
CA GLU A 77 10.06 5.31 3.15
C GLU A 77 11.03 6.37 3.69
N LEU A 78 10.56 7.61 3.88
CA LEU A 78 11.34 8.67 4.54
C LEU A 78 11.75 8.34 5.99
N ARG A 79 11.07 7.39 6.64
CA ARG A 79 11.40 6.88 7.98
C ARG A 79 12.28 5.62 7.96
N GLY A 80 12.81 5.27 6.79
CA GLY A 80 13.72 4.14 6.58
C GLY A 80 13.01 2.78 6.50
N PHE A 81 11.73 2.74 6.15
CA PHE A 81 11.06 1.51 5.76
C PHE A 81 11.22 1.28 4.26
N GLU A 82 11.54 0.07 3.83
CA GLU A 82 11.82 -0.23 2.43
C GLU A 82 10.94 -1.38 1.92
N ASP A 83 10.54 -1.33 0.65
CA ASP A 83 9.88 -2.45 -0.01
C ASP A 83 10.93 -3.49 -0.44
N ARG A 84 10.81 -4.72 0.05
CA ARG A 84 11.72 -5.82 -0.33
C ARG A 84 11.47 -6.36 -1.73
N ARG A 85 10.40 -5.94 -2.42
CA ARG A 85 10.05 -6.41 -3.78
C ARG A 85 10.74 -5.65 -4.90
N GLN A 86 11.51 -4.60 -4.61
CA GLN A 86 12.32 -3.96 -5.63
C GLN A 86 13.81 -4.21 -5.34
N PRO A 87 14.56 -4.82 -6.27
CA PRO A 87 16.00 -4.60 -6.25
C PRO A 87 16.18 -3.10 -6.32
N LYS A 88 16.81 -2.53 -5.29
CA LYS A 88 17.16 -1.12 -5.21
C LYS A 88 17.76 -0.76 -6.56
N ARG A 89 17.04 0.03 -7.39
CA ARG A 89 17.69 0.67 -8.54
C ARG A 89 18.73 1.56 -7.91
N VAL A 90 19.96 1.06 -7.84
CA VAL A 90 21.12 1.87 -7.56
C VAL A 90 21.05 3.05 -8.52
N PRO A 91 21.16 4.30 -8.05
CA PRO A 91 21.44 5.39 -8.96
C PRO A 91 22.70 4.99 -9.73
N SER A 92 22.67 5.12 -11.06
CA SER A 92 23.88 5.04 -11.89
C SER A 92 24.79 6.23 -11.55
N GLU A 93 25.37 6.24 -10.36
CA GLU A 93 26.63 6.93 -10.09
C GLU A 93 27.75 5.99 -10.52
N ALA A 94 27.82 5.74 -11.83
CA ALA A 94 28.93 5.05 -12.46
C ALA A 94 29.20 5.74 -13.79
N CYS A 95 29.62 7.01 -13.70
CA CYS A 95 30.43 7.72 -14.68
C CYS A 95 31.07 8.96 -14.02
N LEU A 96 31.64 8.80 -12.83
CA LEU A 96 32.61 9.76 -12.31
C LEU A 96 33.77 8.99 -11.69
N VAL A 97 34.93 9.10 -12.33
CA VAL A 97 36.31 9.02 -11.84
C VAL A 97 37.20 8.07 -12.66
N GLY A 98 38.16 8.68 -13.33
CA GLY A 98 39.38 8.10 -13.89
C GLY A 98 39.92 9.07 -14.95
N SER A 99 41.05 9.76 -14.81
CA SER A 99 42.09 9.75 -13.79
C SER A 99 42.82 11.11 -13.85
N ALA A 100 43.40 11.52 -12.72
CA ALA A 100 44.38 12.59 -12.68
C ALA A 100 45.67 12.17 -13.42
N ASP A 101 46.42 13.13 -13.96
CA ASP A 101 47.88 13.07 -13.92
C ASP A 101 48.47 14.49 -13.90
N THR A 102 49.23 14.75 -12.84
CA THR A 102 50.05 15.94 -12.64
C THR A 102 51.42 15.62 -13.20
N GLY A 103 51.79 16.25 -14.31
CA GLY A 103 53.12 16.14 -14.91
C GLY A 103 53.78 17.52 -14.99
N GLU A 104 54.59 17.81 -13.98
CA GLU A 104 55.59 18.87 -13.95
C GLU A 104 56.71 18.56 -14.95
N THR A 105 57.00 19.49 -15.87
CA THR A 105 58.36 19.95 -16.26
C THR A 105 58.28 21.08 -17.28
#